data_AF-A0A8J6VRN1-F1
#
_entry.id   AF-A0A8J6VRN1-F1
#
_cell.length_a   1.000
_cell.length_b   1.000
_cell.length_c   1.000
_cell.angle_alpha   90.00
_cell.angle_beta   90.00
_cell.angle_gamma   90.00
#
_symmetry.space_group_name_H-M   'P 1'
#
loop_
_entity.id
_entity.type
_entity.pdbx_description
1 polymer ?
#
loop_
_entity_poly.entity_id
_entity_poly.type
_entity_poly.pdbx_seq_one_letter_code
_entity_poly.pdbx_strand_id
1 'polypeptide(L)'
;MDLQAIARGQATYPINSVQQDRALVQSLQLSLNKMGFSAGSADGIWGAQTGSAYRSFADYYGFRADELSPKAAYFIVSSVGVQVSTPTPTPAPPRPSPTPTPSRPAPTPTPAPQTGNIFSEGLRFSLRWEGGYVNNPSDYGGETNKGVTTATYQSYRRRKGLGAQSVRHITDAEVHEIYRDMYWKPAQCELMVRPLAIVHLDTAINFGVGGATEFLQETLGIGVDGSFGPATRNALSRGNTATTARRYCQARIDYRYRRVSQDPSQRVFLQGWLNRDNDLLRYISNMT
;
A
#
# COMPACT_ATOMS: atom_id res chain seq x y z
N MET A 1 -24.70 -22.10 -6.74
CA MET A 1 -23.36 -21.79 -7.28
C MET A 1 -22.48 -21.34 -6.12
N ASP A 2 -21.15 -21.49 -6.18
CA ASP A 2 -20.27 -21.00 -5.09
C ASP A 2 -19.30 -19.91 -5.59
N LEU A 3 -18.73 -19.14 -4.66
CA LEU A 3 -17.79 -18.08 -4.99
C LEU A 3 -16.55 -18.57 -5.76
N GLN A 4 -16.14 -19.82 -5.54
CA GLN A 4 -14.99 -20.42 -6.23
C GLN A 4 -15.29 -20.68 -7.71
N ALA A 5 -16.54 -21.00 -8.07
CA ALA A 5 -16.98 -21.14 -9.45
C ALA A 5 -17.00 -19.79 -10.17
N ILE A 6 -17.49 -18.72 -9.52
CA ILE A 6 -17.49 -17.37 -10.08
C ILE A 6 -16.05 -16.84 -10.23
N ALA A 7 -15.21 -17.06 -9.21
CA ALA A 7 -13.80 -16.68 -9.23
C ALA A 7 -12.99 -17.32 -10.38
N ARG A 8 -13.40 -18.52 -10.82
CA ARG A 8 -12.78 -19.25 -11.93
C ARG A 8 -13.45 -18.98 -13.28
N GLY A 9 -14.65 -18.39 -13.27
CA GLY A 9 -15.43 -18.10 -14.47
C GLY A 9 -15.12 -16.73 -15.08
N GLN A 10 -15.82 -16.40 -16.17
CA GLN A 10 -15.72 -15.09 -16.83
C GLN A 10 -17.01 -14.25 -16.71
N ALA A 11 -18.07 -14.80 -16.12
CA ALA A 11 -19.36 -14.13 -16.00
C ALA A 11 -19.41 -13.23 -14.76
N THR A 12 -19.87 -12.00 -14.95
CA THR A 12 -20.25 -11.07 -13.87
C THR A 12 -21.73 -11.25 -13.56
N TYR A 13 -22.08 -11.30 -12.27
CA TYR A 13 -23.45 -11.51 -11.82
C TYR A 13 -23.99 -10.25 -11.17
N PRO A 14 -25.15 -9.70 -11.59
CA PRO A 14 -25.76 -8.58 -10.87
C PRO A 14 -26.16 -9.02 -9.46
N ILE A 15 -26.07 -8.12 -8.48
CA ILE A 15 -26.34 -8.47 -7.08
C ILE A 15 -27.77 -8.96 -6.86
N ASN A 16 -28.74 -8.48 -7.64
CA ASN A 16 -30.12 -9.00 -7.58
C ASN A 16 -30.21 -10.50 -7.93
N SER A 17 -29.33 -11.02 -8.80
CA SER A 17 -29.25 -12.46 -9.09
C SER A 17 -28.51 -13.22 -8.00
N VAL A 18 -27.46 -12.64 -7.43
CA VAL A 18 -26.72 -13.22 -6.30
C VAL A 18 -27.63 -13.40 -5.08
N GLN A 19 -28.51 -12.44 -4.82
CA GLN A 19 -29.49 -12.43 -3.73
C GLN A 19 -30.43 -13.65 -3.72
N GLN A 20 -30.69 -14.25 -4.88
CA GLN A 20 -31.62 -15.37 -5.03
C GLN A 20 -30.95 -16.74 -4.82
N ASP A 21 -29.62 -16.82 -4.90
CA ASP A 21 -28.88 -18.07 -4.72
C ASP A 21 -28.42 -18.21 -3.26
N ARG A 22 -29.21 -18.90 -2.44
CA ARG A 22 -28.95 -19.07 -1.01
C ARG A 22 -27.56 -19.63 -0.70
N ALA A 23 -27.06 -20.57 -1.51
CA ALA A 23 -25.74 -21.17 -1.29
C ALA A 23 -24.62 -20.17 -1.58
N LEU A 24 -24.78 -19.37 -2.64
CA LEU A 24 -23.84 -18.32 -2.98
C LEU A 24 -23.84 -17.22 -1.91
N VAL A 25 -25.01 -16.78 -1.45
CA VAL A 25 -25.15 -15.79 -0.36
C VAL A 25 -24.47 -16.27 0.92
N GLN A 26 -24.67 -17.53 1.31
CA GLN A 26 -24.04 -18.10 2.50
C GLN A 26 -22.51 -18.09 2.40
N SER A 27 -21.97 -18.48 1.23
CA SER A 27 -20.53 -18.46 1.00
C SER A 27 -19.95 -17.04 1.06
N LEU A 28 -20.70 -16.05 0.55
CA LEU A 28 -20.33 -14.64 0.60
C LEU A 28 -20.34 -14.09 2.03
N GLN A 29 -21.38 -14.37 2.81
CA GLN A 29 -21.47 -13.98 4.22
C GLN A 29 -20.30 -14.53 5.04
N LEU A 30 -19.98 -15.83 4.87
CA LEU A 30 -18.83 -16.45 5.55
C LEU A 30 -17.52 -15.74 5.20
N SER A 31 -17.28 -15.47 3.92
CA SER A 31 -16.04 -14.84 3.50
C SER A 31 -15.94 -13.38 3.92
N LEU A 32 -17.01 -12.59 3.77
CA LEU A 32 -17.05 -11.20 4.21
C LEU A 32 -16.82 -11.09 5.73
N ASN A 33 -17.47 -11.94 6.53
CA ASN A 33 -17.26 -11.98 7.98
C ASN A 33 -15.82 -12.32 8.36
N LYS A 34 -15.20 -13.29 7.67
CA LYS A 34 -13.79 -13.64 7.90
C LYS A 34 -12.84 -12.50 7.52
N MET A 35 -13.23 -11.68 6.55
CA MET A 35 -12.55 -10.46 6.16
C MET A 35 -12.92 -9.24 7.04
N GLY A 36 -13.72 -9.42 8.09
CA GLY A 36 -14.09 -8.35 9.03
C GLY A 36 -15.26 -7.46 8.60
N PHE A 37 -15.85 -7.70 7.43
CA PHE A 37 -17.06 -7.01 6.97
C PHE A 37 -18.28 -7.71 7.58
N SER A 38 -18.89 -7.09 8.59
CA SER A 38 -19.99 -7.66 9.40
C SER A 38 -21.26 -7.96 8.58
N ALA A 39 -21.28 -9.08 7.88
CA ALA A 39 -22.33 -9.53 6.97
C ALA A 39 -23.50 -10.25 7.67
N GLY A 40 -23.50 -10.31 9.00
CA GLY A 40 -24.52 -11.01 9.78
C GLY A 40 -24.31 -12.53 9.80
N SER A 41 -25.34 -13.29 10.18
CA SER A 41 -25.30 -14.76 10.20
C SER A 41 -25.13 -15.32 8.79
N ALA A 42 -24.28 -16.33 8.61
CA ALA A 42 -24.14 -17.04 7.35
C ALA A 42 -25.28 -18.06 7.13
N ASP A 43 -26.49 -17.55 6.94
CA ASP A 43 -27.74 -18.30 6.79
C ASP A 43 -28.25 -18.39 5.33
N GLY A 44 -27.52 -17.76 4.40
CA GLY A 44 -27.86 -17.70 2.98
C GLY A 44 -29.01 -16.75 2.67
N ILE A 45 -29.36 -15.84 3.60
CA ILE A 45 -30.41 -14.83 3.41
C ILE A 45 -29.74 -13.47 3.18
N TRP A 46 -30.08 -12.83 2.04
CA TRP A 46 -29.57 -11.49 1.76
C TRP A 46 -30.37 -10.43 2.51
N GLY A 47 -29.92 -10.09 3.71
CA GLY A 47 -30.49 -9.00 4.54
C GLY A 47 -29.75 -7.67 4.43
N ALA A 48 -30.20 -6.67 5.19
CA ALA A 48 -29.59 -5.34 5.23
C ALA A 48 -28.11 -5.35 5.66
N GLN A 49 -27.73 -6.26 6.57
CA GLN A 49 -26.34 -6.45 7.00
C GLN A 49 -25.47 -7.02 5.88
N THR A 50 -25.92 -8.08 5.21
CA THR A 50 -25.22 -8.67 4.05
C THR A 50 -25.02 -7.66 2.93
N GLY A 51 -26.07 -6.90 2.59
CA GLY A 51 -25.98 -5.86 1.56
C GLY A 51 -25.04 -4.71 1.92
N SER A 52 -25.05 -4.27 3.19
CA SER A 52 -24.14 -3.24 3.67
C SER A 52 -22.69 -3.73 3.72
N ALA A 53 -22.46 -4.96 4.18
CA ALA A 53 -21.13 -5.56 4.20
C ALA A 53 -20.56 -5.72 2.78
N TYR A 54 -21.38 -6.15 1.82
CA TYR A 54 -20.94 -6.27 0.43
C TYR A 54 -20.64 -4.91 -0.21
N ARG A 55 -21.48 -3.90 0.03
CA ARG A 55 -21.24 -2.54 -0.47
C ARG A 55 -19.98 -1.95 0.14
N SER A 56 -19.79 -2.08 1.45
CA SER A 56 -18.56 -1.66 2.13
C SER A 56 -17.34 -2.39 1.58
N PHE A 57 -17.43 -3.69 1.32
CA PHE A 57 -16.37 -4.45 0.66
C PHE A 57 -16.08 -3.90 -0.75
N ALA A 58 -17.11 -3.70 -1.57
CA ALA A 58 -16.96 -3.25 -2.93
C ALA A 58 -16.37 -1.84 -2.99
N ASP A 59 -16.91 -0.90 -2.22
CA ASP A 59 -16.40 0.47 -2.12
C ASP A 59 -14.96 0.50 -1.59
N TYR A 60 -14.65 -0.32 -0.57
CA TYR A 60 -13.32 -0.36 0.06
C TYR A 60 -12.22 -0.94 -0.84
N TYR A 61 -12.57 -1.88 -1.73
CA TYR A 61 -11.63 -2.51 -2.67
C TYR A 61 -11.81 -2.04 -4.12
N GLY A 62 -12.65 -1.04 -4.38
CA GLY A 62 -12.86 -0.46 -5.70
C GLY A 62 -13.61 -1.36 -6.69
N PHE A 63 -14.41 -2.30 -6.19
CA PHE A 63 -15.36 -3.07 -6.99
C PHE A 63 -16.70 -2.34 -7.10
N ARG A 64 -17.47 -2.71 -8.12
CA ARG A 64 -18.82 -2.20 -8.32
C ARG A 64 -19.78 -2.88 -7.34
N ALA A 65 -20.55 -2.10 -6.57
CA ALA A 65 -21.44 -2.63 -5.53
C ALA A 65 -22.75 -3.24 -6.06
N ASP A 66 -23.08 -3.01 -7.34
CA ASP A 66 -24.27 -3.52 -8.03
C ASP A 66 -24.03 -4.88 -8.73
N GLU A 67 -22.80 -5.39 -8.73
CA GLU A 67 -22.42 -6.66 -9.34
C GLU A 67 -21.37 -7.43 -8.54
N LEU A 68 -21.35 -8.75 -8.70
CA LEU A 68 -20.28 -9.64 -8.26
C LEU A 68 -19.50 -10.13 -9.50
N SER A 69 -18.37 -9.47 -9.76
CA SER A 69 -17.46 -9.84 -10.84
C SER A 69 -16.57 -11.03 -10.47
N PRO A 70 -16.02 -11.77 -11.46
CA PRO A 70 -15.01 -12.81 -11.21
C PRO A 70 -13.81 -12.31 -10.39
N LYS A 71 -13.38 -11.07 -10.62
CA LYS A 71 -12.29 -10.43 -9.86
C LYS A 71 -12.67 -10.21 -8.40
N ALA A 72 -13.88 -9.71 -8.13
CA ALA A 72 -14.39 -9.54 -6.77
C ALA A 72 -14.54 -10.89 -6.06
N ALA A 73 -15.13 -11.89 -6.74
CA ALA A 73 -15.27 -13.24 -6.20
C ALA A 73 -13.92 -13.89 -5.89
N TYR A 74 -12.94 -13.77 -6.81
CA TYR A 74 -11.57 -14.25 -6.62
C TYR A 74 -10.89 -13.57 -5.42
N PHE A 75 -11.04 -12.25 -5.31
CA PHE A 75 -10.49 -11.48 -4.19
C PHE A 75 -11.08 -11.93 -2.85
N ILE A 76 -12.41 -12.11 -2.79
CA ILE A 76 -13.11 -12.58 -1.59
C ILE A 76 -12.58 -13.95 -1.17
N VAL A 77 -12.48 -14.92 -2.08
CA VAL A 77 -12.05 -16.28 -1.71
C VAL A 77 -10.57 -16.41 -1.39
N SER A 78 -9.72 -15.57 -2.00
CA SER A 78 -8.27 -15.57 -1.74
C SER A 78 -7.88 -14.82 -0.46
N SER A 79 -8.76 -13.95 0.03
CA SER A 79 -8.54 -13.16 1.26
C SER A 79 -9.03 -13.86 2.55
N VAL A 80 -9.69 -15.02 2.43
CA VAL A 80 -10.18 -15.82 3.58
C VAL A 80 -8.99 -16.46 4.31
N GLY A 81 -8.46 -15.71 5.28
CA GLY A 81 -7.25 -16.05 6.04
C GLY A 81 -6.56 -14.83 6.67
N VAL A 82 -6.97 -13.62 6.27
CA VAL A 82 -6.45 -12.35 6.78
C VAL A 82 -7.53 -11.69 7.65
N GLN A 83 -7.25 -11.54 8.95
CA GLN A 83 -8.06 -10.70 9.83
C GLN A 83 -7.81 -9.23 9.45
N VAL A 84 -8.78 -8.59 8.79
CA VAL A 84 -8.76 -7.14 8.55
C VAL A 84 -9.54 -6.49 9.68
N SER A 85 -8.87 -5.68 10.50
CA SER A 85 -9.52 -4.82 11.48
C SER A 85 -10.31 -3.74 10.73
N THR A 86 -11.64 -3.81 10.75
CA THR A 86 -12.49 -2.75 10.23
C THR A 86 -12.51 -1.57 11.20
N PRO A 87 -12.44 -0.30 10.73
CA PRO A 87 -12.69 0.84 11.59
C PRO A 87 -14.19 0.90 11.94
N THR A 88 -14.49 1.04 13.23
CA THR A 88 -15.85 1.29 13.74
C THR A 88 -16.42 2.59 13.15
N PRO A 89 -17.71 2.63 12.74
CA PRO A 89 -18.33 3.89 12.33
C PRO A 89 -18.42 4.83 13.54
N THR A 90 -17.74 5.98 13.47
CA THR A 90 -17.76 7.00 14.54
C THR A 90 -18.99 7.91 14.40
N PRO A 91 -19.78 8.17 15.46
CA PRO A 91 -20.91 9.09 15.42
C PRO A 91 -20.47 10.57 15.44
N ALA A 92 -21.33 11.46 14.93
CA ALA A 92 -21.06 12.89 14.72
C ALA A 92 -20.73 13.69 16.01
N PRO A 93 -19.99 14.81 15.94
CA PRO A 93 -19.29 15.41 17.09
C PRO A 93 -20.06 16.54 17.79
N PRO A 94 -19.74 16.85 19.07
CA PRO A 94 -19.83 18.21 19.60
C PRO A 94 -18.49 18.79 20.13
N ARG A 95 -18.46 20.12 20.24
CA ARG A 95 -17.32 21.08 20.44
C ARG A 95 -16.97 21.32 21.95
N PRO A 96 -16.04 22.24 22.38
CA PRO A 96 -14.80 21.92 23.15
C PRO A 96 -14.59 22.54 24.59
N SER A 97 -13.54 22.05 25.30
CA SER A 97 -12.67 22.64 26.40
C SER A 97 -13.23 22.87 27.84
N PRO A 98 -12.44 23.02 28.96
CA PRO A 98 -10.95 22.99 29.21
C PRO A 98 -10.43 22.10 30.41
N THR A 99 -9.10 22.12 30.64
CA THR A 99 -8.13 21.34 31.49
C THR A 99 -8.25 21.44 33.05
N PRO A 100 -7.51 20.67 33.92
CA PRO A 100 -6.06 20.87 34.24
C PRO A 100 -5.17 19.59 34.48
N THR A 101 -3.84 19.82 34.57
CA THR A 101 -2.69 18.88 34.59
C THR A 101 -2.07 18.68 36.01
N PRO A 102 -1.29 17.61 36.29
CA PRO A 102 0.18 17.74 36.58
C PRO A 102 1.03 16.55 36.02
N SER A 103 2.09 16.73 35.21
CA SER A 103 3.53 17.02 35.47
C SER A 103 4.45 15.83 35.87
N ARG A 104 5.34 15.42 34.94
CA ARG A 104 6.66 14.72 35.11
C ARG A 104 7.64 15.23 34.01
N PRO A 105 8.97 15.08 34.13
CA PRO A 105 9.97 16.08 33.74
C PRO A 105 10.31 16.08 32.24
N ALA A 106 10.95 17.18 31.82
CA ALA A 106 11.11 17.66 30.44
C ALA A 106 11.68 16.66 29.41
N PRO A 107 11.10 16.58 28.20
CA PRO A 107 11.76 16.06 27.01
C PRO A 107 12.66 17.12 26.35
N THR A 108 13.92 16.78 26.10
CA THR A 108 14.84 17.52 25.20
C THR A 108 14.31 17.41 23.76
N PRO A 109 14.45 18.45 22.92
CA PRO A 109 13.38 18.91 22.04
C PRO A 109 13.11 17.95 20.89
N THR A 110 11.86 17.53 20.79
CA THR A 110 11.23 17.13 19.54
C THR A 110 11.30 18.30 18.56
N PRO A 111 11.88 18.14 17.35
CA PRO A 111 11.63 19.12 16.30
C PRO A 111 10.15 19.03 15.95
N ALA A 112 9.47 20.17 16.11
CA ALA A 112 8.08 20.38 15.76
C ALA A 112 7.75 19.94 14.31
N PRO A 113 6.49 19.60 14.02
CA PRO A 113 6.09 19.02 12.74
C PRO A 113 6.23 20.08 11.65
N GLN A 114 7.27 19.96 10.84
CA GLN A 114 7.35 20.72 9.59
C GLN A 114 6.38 20.09 8.60
N THR A 115 5.52 20.91 8.00
CA THR A 115 4.82 20.65 6.74
C THR A 115 5.85 20.09 5.75
N GLY A 116 5.90 18.75 5.69
CA GLY A 116 7.15 18.03 5.49
C GLY A 116 7.48 17.76 4.03
N ASN A 117 8.78 17.83 3.73
CA ASN A 117 9.42 17.38 2.49
C ASN A 117 8.73 16.11 1.93
N ILE A 118 8.28 16.14 0.65
CA ILE A 118 7.61 15.03 -0.06
C ILE A 118 8.40 13.72 0.08
N PHE A 119 9.74 13.80 0.08
CA PHE A 119 10.60 12.65 0.33
C PHE A 119 10.36 12.01 1.70
N SER A 120 10.37 12.80 2.78
CA SER A 120 10.15 12.30 4.14
C SER A 120 8.76 11.70 4.30
N GLU A 121 7.76 12.28 3.63
CA GLU A 121 6.42 11.74 3.60
C GLU A 121 6.38 10.37 2.89
N GLY A 122 6.91 10.27 1.68
CA GLY A 122 6.92 9.03 0.92
C GLY A 122 7.75 7.94 1.60
N LEU A 123 8.89 8.30 2.17
CA LEU A 123 9.73 7.37 2.93
C LEU A 123 9.01 6.84 4.16
N ARG A 124 8.31 7.71 4.90
CA ARG A 124 7.47 7.28 6.03
C ARG A 124 6.36 6.32 5.57
N PHE A 125 5.77 6.54 4.40
CA PHE A 125 4.82 5.58 3.83
C PHE A 125 5.50 4.21 3.62
N SER A 126 6.62 4.18 2.90
CA SER A 126 7.30 2.93 2.52
C SER A 126 7.83 2.14 3.72
N LEU A 127 8.43 2.81 4.72
CA LEU A 127 9.03 2.13 5.88
C LEU A 127 8.00 1.39 6.76
N ARG A 128 6.72 1.80 6.73
CA ARG A 128 5.65 1.03 7.39
C ARG A 128 5.46 -0.36 6.80
N TRP A 129 5.77 -0.52 5.51
CA TRP A 129 5.65 -1.78 4.78
C TRP A 129 6.92 -2.64 4.83
N GLU A 130 8.08 -2.05 5.11
CA GLU A 130 9.36 -2.77 5.29
C GLU A 130 9.52 -3.38 6.70
N GLY A 131 8.46 -3.34 7.54
CA GLY A 131 8.45 -3.95 8.88
C GLY A 131 9.05 -3.09 10.00
N GLY A 132 9.24 -1.78 9.80
CA GLY A 132 10.03 -0.96 10.72
C GLY A 132 9.52 0.46 10.93
N TYR A 133 8.36 0.62 11.59
CA TYR A 133 8.14 1.77 12.47
C TYR A 133 7.60 1.30 13.82
N VAL A 134 8.41 0.50 14.52
CA VAL A 134 8.18 0.16 15.92
C VAL A 134 9.03 1.13 16.75
N ASN A 135 8.39 2.10 17.40
CA ASN A 135 9.02 2.92 18.44
C ASN A 135 9.10 2.10 19.75
N ASN A 136 9.74 0.93 19.70
CA ASN A 136 9.95 0.09 20.87
C ASN A 136 11.45 0.12 21.23
N PRO A 137 11.83 0.67 22.39
CA PRO A 137 13.21 0.72 22.87
C PRO A 137 13.89 -0.65 23.04
N SER A 138 13.14 -1.75 22.95
CA SER A 138 13.60 -3.09 23.36
C SER A 138 13.70 -4.13 22.23
N ASP A 139 13.58 -3.72 20.95
CA ASP A 139 13.71 -4.68 19.84
C ASP A 139 15.17 -4.77 19.35
N TYR A 140 15.86 -5.81 19.79
CA TYR A 140 17.29 -6.03 19.56
C TYR A 140 17.55 -6.68 18.18
N GLY A 141 17.37 -5.92 17.11
CA GLY A 141 17.61 -6.38 15.73
C GLY A 141 19.09 -6.48 15.35
N GLY A 142 19.55 -7.69 14.99
CA GLY A 142 20.78 -7.94 14.23
C GLY A 142 20.53 -7.93 12.71
N GLU A 143 21.60 -7.69 11.94
CA GLU A 143 21.71 -7.60 10.46
C GLU A 143 20.97 -6.47 9.72
N THR A 144 19.75 -6.06 10.10
CA THR A 144 18.97 -4.98 9.42
C THR A 144 18.22 -4.10 10.42
N ASN A 145 18.20 -2.77 10.20
CA ASN A 145 17.42 -1.81 10.99
C ASN A 145 16.76 -0.77 10.08
N LYS A 146 15.46 -0.49 10.25
CA LYS A 146 14.67 0.45 9.41
C LYS A 146 14.82 0.19 7.90
N GLY A 147 14.86 -1.09 7.50
CA GLY A 147 15.06 -1.52 6.10
C GLY A 147 16.50 -1.37 5.58
N VAL A 148 17.45 -0.89 6.39
CA VAL A 148 18.86 -0.73 6.02
C VAL A 148 19.67 -1.93 6.52
N THR A 149 20.31 -2.65 5.60
CA THR A 149 21.20 -3.77 5.94
C THR A 149 22.54 -3.28 6.51
N THR A 150 23.22 -4.12 7.28
CA THR A 150 24.55 -3.83 7.81
C THR A 150 25.55 -3.47 6.71
N ALA A 151 25.56 -4.21 5.59
CA ALA A 151 26.43 -3.93 4.45
C ALA A 151 26.16 -2.54 3.82
N THR A 152 24.88 -2.18 3.68
CA THR A 152 24.47 -0.86 3.17
C THR A 152 24.93 0.26 4.10
N TYR A 153 24.70 0.09 5.40
CA TYR A 153 25.07 1.10 6.40
C TYR A 153 26.58 1.30 6.52
N GLN A 154 27.36 0.22 6.54
CA GLN A 154 28.82 0.32 6.56
C GLN A 154 29.37 0.99 5.31
N SER A 155 28.78 0.71 4.14
CA SER A 155 29.15 1.37 2.89
C SER A 155 28.84 2.86 2.92
N TYR A 156 27.68 3.25 3.44
CA TYR A 156 27.32 4.64 3.66
C TYR A 156 28.32 5.36 4.59
N ARG A 157 28.63 4.78 5.76
CA ARG A 157 29.56 5.40 6.73
C ARG A 157 30.96 5.56 6.15
N ARG A 158 31.47 4.56 5.43
CA ARG A 158 32.76 4.66 4.72
C ARG A 158 32.77 5.81 3.72
N ARG A 159 31.72 5.96 2.89
CA ARG A 159 31.62 7.08 1.94
C ARG A 159 31.57 8.45 2.61
N LYS A 160 31.04 8.52 3.83
CA LYS A 160 31.01 9.74 4.65
C LYS A 160 32.28 9.99 5.46
N GLY A 161 33.27 9.10 5.39
CA GLY A 161 34.47 9.18 6.24
C GLY A 161 34.17 8.98 7.74
N LEU A 162 33.05 8.34 8.07
CA LEU A 162 32.63 8.07 9.45
C LEU A 162 33.20 6.72 9.91
N GLY A 163 33.58 6.63 11.18
CA GLY A 163 34.04 5.38 11.80
C GLY A 163 32.95 4.29 11.76
N ALA A 164 33.35 3.02 11.73
CA ALA A 164 32.42 1.89 11.68
C ALA A 164 31.45 1.92 12.88
N GLN A 165 30.18 1.60 12.62
CA GLN A 165 29.15 1.53 13.65
C GLN A 165 28.16 0.42 13.31
N SER A 166 27.67 -0.29 14.31
CA SER A 166 26.61 -1.27 14.10
C SER A 166 25.32 -0.59 13.61
N VAL A 167 24.63 -1.21 12.65
CA VAL A 167 23.36 -0.71 12.08
C VAL A 167 22.25 -0.59 13.13
N ARG A 168 22.38 -1.28 14.26
CA ARG A 168 21.49 -1.12 15.42
C ARG A 168 21.45 0.32 15.96
N HIS A 169 22.51 1.10 15.73
CA HIS A 169 22.62 2.49 16.19
C HIS A 169 22.38 3.50 15.07
N ILE A 170 21.86 3.08 13.92
CA ILE A 170 21.57 4.00 12.82
C ILE A 170 20.55 5.06 13.25
N THR A 171 20.84 6.32 12.96
CA THR A 171 19.95 7.45 13.26
C THR A 171 18.90 7.63 12.16
N ASP A 172 17.77 8.26 12.47
CA ASP A 172 16.77 8.63 11.46
C ASP A 172 17.35 9.55 10.37
N ALA A 173 18.29 10.43 10.74
CA ALA A 173 18.97 11.30 9.80
C ALA A 173 19.81 10.49 8.79
N GLU A 174 20.56 9.49 9.26
CA GLU A 174 21.33 8.60 8.38
C GLU A 174 20.42 7.73 7.51
N VAL A 175 19.31 7.20 8.05
CA VAL A 175 18.31 6.47 7.25
C VAL A 175 17.76 7.36 6.14
N HIS A 176 17.33 8.58 6.47
CA HIS A 176 16.83 9.54 5.49
C HIS A 176 17.86 9.83 4.40
N GLU A 177 19.13 10.03 4.77
CA GLU A 177 20.16 10.30 3.78
C GLU A 177 20.44 9.08 2.87
N ILE A 178 20.51 7.88 3.44
CA ILE A 178 20.67 6.63 2.69
C ILE A 178 19.56 6.46 1.66
N TYR A 179 18.29 6.57 2.07
CA TYR A 179 17.17 6.41 1.15
C TYR A 179 17.10 7.54 0.11
N ARG A 180 17.50 8.75 0.49
CA ARG A 180 17.55 9.89 -0.43
C ARG A 180 18.56 9.66 -1.54
N ASP A 181 19.75 9.20 -1.18
CA ASP A 181 20.87 9.03 -2.11
C ASP A 181 20.79 7.72 -2.91
N MET A 182 20.15 6.67 -2.37
CA MET A 182 20.02 5.38 -3.06
C MET A 182 18.77 5.29 -3.94
N TYR A 183 17.66 5.96 -3.58
CA TYR A 183 16.39 5.80 -4.27
C TYR A 183 15.81 7.13 -4.77
N TRP A 184 15.62 8.13 -3.90
CA TRP A 184 14.91 9.37 -4.26
C TRP A 184 15.60 10.17 -5.38
N LYS A 185 16.90 10.48 -5.22
CA LYS A 185 17.66 11.24 -6.23
C LYS A 185 17.92 10.39 -7.48
N PRO A 186 18.39 9.14 -7.40
CA PRO A 186 18.64 8.34 -8.61
C PRO A 186 17.37 8.08 -9.43
N ALA A 187 16.21 7.89 -8.78
CA ALA A 187 14.92 7.76 -9.47
C ALA A 187 14.32 9.10 -9.93
N GLN A 188 15.02 10.22 -9.70
CA GLN A 188 14.60 11.57 -10.08
C GLN A 188 13.20 11.97 -9.55
N CYS A 189 12.82 11.49 -8.37
CA CYS A 189 11.50 11.74 -7.77
C CYS A 189 11.20 13.23 -7.55
N GLU A 190 12.24 14.06 -7.42
CA GLU A 190 12.13 15.52 -7.26
C GLU A 190 11.49 16.24 -8.47
N LEU A 191 11.48 15.60 -9.63
CA LEU A 191 10.84 16.13 -10.84
C LEU A 191 9.33 15.89 -10.87
N MET A 192 8.79 15.13 -9.90
CA MET A 192 7.43 14.63 -9.93
C MET A 192 6.52 15.41 -8.98
N VAL A 193 5.24 15.53 -9.35
CA VAL A 193 4.21 16.02 -8.43
C VAL A 193 4.11 15.08 -7.23
N ARG A 194 3.78 15.64 -6.05
CA ARG A 194 3.72 14.92 -4.77
C ARG A 194 3.16 13.49 -4.83
N PRO A 195 1.95 13.21 -5.36
CA PRO A 195 1.43 11.85 -5.39
C PRO A 195 2.27 10.92 -6.28
N LEU A 196 2.76 11.39 -7.42
CA LEU A 196 3.59 10.58 -8.33
C LEU A 196 4.98 10.32 -7.72
N ALA A 197 5.58 11.33 -7.07
CA ALA A 197 6.87 11.19 -6.40
C ALA A 197 6.84 10.14 -5.28
N ILE A 198 5.75 10.09 -4.52
CA ILE A 198 5.55 9.10 -3.44
C ILE A 198 5.41 7.70 -4.01
N VAL A 199 4.61 7.52 -5.07
CA VAL A 199 4.48 6.22 -5.76
C VAL A 199 5.82 5.77 -6.34
N HIS A 200 6.53 6.66 -7.00
CA HIS A 200 7.78 6.32 -7.68
C HIS A 200 8.88 5.98 -6.67
N LEU A 201 8.99 6.71 -5.55
CA LEU A 201 9.89 6.35 -4.44
C LEU A 201 9.58 4.97 -3.87
N ASP A 202 8.32 4.69 -3.53
CA ASP A 202 7.93 3.38 -2.99
C ASP A 202 8.23 2.25 -3.97
N THR A 203 8.02 2.50 -5.26
CA THR A 203 8.34 1.54 -6.33
C THR A 203 9.85 1.33 -6.43
N ALA A 204 10.66 2.39 -6.32
CA ALA A 204 12.12 2.28 -6.37
C ALA A 204 12.69 1.50 -5.18
N ILE A 205 12.07 1.59 -4.01
CA ILE A 205 12.45 0.79 -2.83
C ILE A 205 12.09 -0.69 -3.05
N ASN A 206 10.94 -0.99 -3.65
CA ASN A 206 10.46 -2.36 -3.83
C ASN A 206 11.11 -3.10 -5.02
N PHE A 207 11.34 -2.38 -6.13
CA PHE A 207 11.77 -2.94 -7.42
C PHE A 207 13.13 -2.42 -7.91
N GLY A 208 13.79 -1.55 -7.12
CA GLY A 208 14.98 -0.83 -7.55
C GLY A 208 14.65 0.37 -8.46
N VAL A 209 15.64 1.25 -8.63
CA VAL A 209 15.51 2.49 -9.42
C VAL A 209 15.20 2.22 -10.88
N GLY A 210 15.84 1.20 -11.48
CA GLY A 210 15.59 0.78 -12.86
C GLY A 210 14.16 0.28 -13.05
N GLY A 211 13.72 -0.68 -12.21
CA GLY A 211 12.36 -1.20 -12.26
C GLY A 211 11.28 -0.13 -12.02
N ALA A 212 11.52 0.82 -11.13
CA ALA A 212 10.63 1.98 -10.99
C ALA A 212 10.56 2.81 -12.29
N THR A 213 11.70 3.03 -12.93
CA THR A 213 11.73 3.74 -14.22
C THR A 213 10.97 2.97 -15.30
N GLU A 214 11.06 1.64 -15.35
CA GLU A 214 10.31 0.80 -16.28
C GLU A 214 8.80 0.95 -16.10
N PHE A 215 8.31 0.87 -14.86
CA PHE A 215 6.88 1.09 -14.59
C PHE A 215 6.42 2.52 -14.96
N LEU A 216 7.26 3.53 -14.72
CA LEU A 216 6.94 4.89 -15.10
C LEU A 216 6.83 5.02 -16.63
N GLN A 217 7.76 4.43 -17.37
CA GLN A 217 7.76 4.42 -18.84
C GLN A 217 6.53 3.71 -19.41
N GLU A 218 6.18 2.53 -18.86
CA GLU A 218 4.95 1.79 -19.21
C GLU A 218 3.70 2.65 -18.95
N THR A 219 3.63 3.30 -17.79
CA THR A 219 2.50 4.17 -17.42
C THR A 219 2.39 5.43 -18.29
N LEU A 220 3.51 5.99 -18.72
CA LEU A 220 3.58 7.15 -19.61
C LEU A 220 3.36 6.78 -21.09
N GLY A 221 3.30 5.49 -21.44
CA GLY A 221 3.07 5.01 -22.80
C GLY A 221 4.25 5.22 -23.74
N ILE A 222 5.49 5.14 -23.24
CA ILE A 222 6.71 5.22 -24.04
C ILE A 222 7.48 3.89 -24.03
N GLY A 223 8.51 3.77 -24.87
CA GLY A 223 9.41 2.62 -24.86
C GLY A 223 10.04 2.40 -23.48
N VAL A 224 10.12 1.14 -23.06
CA VAL A 224 10.60 0.72 -21.73
C VAL A 224 12.05 0.25 -21.85
N ASP A 225 12.97 0.99 -21.21
CA ASP A 225 14.41 0.69 -21.16
C ASP A 225 15.00 0.76 -19.74
N GLY A 226 14.18 1.13 -18.74
CA GLY A 226 14.57 1.25 -17.34
C GLY A 226 15.54 2.40 -17.04
N SER A 227 15.81 3.26 -18.02
CA SER A 227 16.74 4.39 -17.92
C SER A 227 16.01 5.73 -17.89
N PHE A 228 16.32 6.57 -16.91
CA PHE A 228 15.70 7.89 -16.80
C PHE A 228 16.42 8.91 -17.70
N GLY A 229 16.27 8.74 -19.01
CA GLY A 229 16.86 9.60 -20.04
C GLY A 229 15.96 10.76 -20.50
N PRO A 230 16.39 11.49 -21.55
CA PRO A 230 15.62 12.59 -22.14
C PRO A 230 14.20 12.20 -22.58
N ALA A 231 14.01 10.99 -23.11
CA ALA A 231 12.69 10.49 -23.51
C ALA A 231 11.72 10.40 -22.32
N THR A 232 12.16 9.78 -21.21
CA THR A 232 11.42 9.66 -19.96
C THR A 232 11.11 11.05 -19.37
N ARG A 233 12.08 11.96 -19.35
CA ARG A 233 11.90 13.33 -18.87
C ARG A 233 10.86 14.10 -19.69
N ASN A 234 10.94 14.00 -21.01
CA ASN A 234 9.98 14.66 -21.91
C ASN A 234 8.57 14.09 -21.73
N ALA A 235 8.42 12.77 -21.63
CA ALA A 235 7.13 12.14 -21.36
C ALA A 235 6.58 12.53 -19.99
N LEU A 236 7.42 12.57 -18.95
CA LEU A 236 7.04 13.02 -17.62
C LEU A 236 6.51 14.45 -17.67
N SER A 237 7.16 15.38 -18.37
CA SER A 237 6.70 16.79 -18.45
C SER A 237 5.25 16.94 -18.92
N ARG A 238 4.75 16.00 -19.75
CA ARG A 238 3.36 15.95 -20.22
C ARG A 238 2.44 15.11 -19.34
N GLY A 239 3.00 14.16 -18.59
CA GLY A 239 2.27 13.16 -17.81
C GLY A 239 2.40 13.31 -16.30
N ASN A 240 3.02 14.36 -15.79
CA ASN A 240 3.33 14.57 -14.37
C ASN A 240 2.07 14.96 -13.56
N THR A 241 1.16 14.01 -13.37
CA THR A 241 -0.16 14.25 -12.80
C THR A 241 -0.52 13.21 -11.74
N ALA A 242 -1.48 13.55 -10.88
CA ALA A 242 -2.03 12.58 -9.93
C ALA A 242 -2.78 11.43 -10.62
N THR A 243 -3.38 11.66 -11.78
CA THR A 243 -3.99 10.60 -12.59
C THR A 243 -2.95 9.59 -13.06
N THR A 244 -1.76 10.04 -13.47
CA THR A 244 -0.62 9.15 -13.77
C THR A 244 -0.19 8.37 -12.54
N ALA A 245 -0.13 9.00 -11.35
CA ALA A 245 0.20 8.30 -10.11
C ALA A 245 -0.78 7.14 -9.80
N ARG A 246 -2.09 7.36 -9.97
CA ARG A 246 -3.11 6.29 -9.79
C ARG A 246 -2.97 5.17 -10.82
N ARG A 247 -2.75 5.51 -12.10
CA ARG A 247 -2.49 4.50 -13.16
C ARG A 247 -1.24 3.68 -12.89
N TYR A 248 -0.20 4.31 -12.33
CA TYR A 248 1.03 3.63 -11.94
C TYR A 248 0.75 2.60 -10.82
N CYS A 249 0.03 2.97 -9.76
CA CYS A 249 -0.38 1.99 -8.75
C CYS A 249 -1.16 0.81 -9.36
N GLN A 250 -2.06 1.08 -10.30
CA GLN A 250 -2.77 0.02 -11.02
C GLN A 250 -1.81 -0.87 -11.84
N ALA A 251 -0.83 -0.29 -12.53
CA ALA A 251 0.17 -1.05 -13.28
C ALA A 251 1.00 -1.98 -12.37
N ARG A 252 1.31 -1.55 -11.14
CA ARG A 252 1.94 -2.42 -10.12
C ARG A 252 1.04 -3.60 -9.76
N ILE A 253 -0.23 -3.35 -9.49
CA ILE A 253 -1.22 -4.40 -9.18
C ILE A 253 -1.31 -5.42 -10.33
N ASP A 254 -1.41 -4.94 -11.56
CA ASP A 254 -1.49 -5.78 -12.75
C ASP A 254 -0.20 -6.59 -12.96
N TYR A 255 0.96 -6.01 -12.68
CA TYR A 255 2.23 -6.72 -12.66
C TYR A 255 2.25 -7.86 -11.64
N ARG A 256 1.74 -7.66 -10.40
CA ARG A 256 1.68 -8.73 -9.40
C ARG A 256 0.85 -9.92 -9.88
N TYR A 257 -0.31 -9.65 -10.50
CA TYR A 257 -1.14 -10.70 -11.09
C TYR A 257 -0.45 -11.42 -12.25
N ARG A 258 0.17 -10.67 -13.17
CA ARG A 258 0.98 -11.26 -14.26
C ARG A 258 2.08 -12.16 -13.72
N ARG A 259 2.83 -11.71 -12.70
CA ARG A 259 3.92 -12.46 -12.08
C ARG A 259 3.44 -13.79 -11.50
N VAL A 260 2.31 -13.81 -10.80
CA VAL A 260 1.74 -15.04 -10.23
C VAL A 260 1.14 -15.95 -11.31
N SER A 261 0.62 -15.38 -12.40
CA SER A 261 0.18 -16.18 -13.55
C SER A 261 1.34 -16.88 -14.25
N GLN A 262 2.52 -16.24 -14.30
CA GLN A 262 3.73 -16.80 -14.90
C GLN A 262 4.43 -17.79 -13.96
N ASP A 263 4.42 -17.50 -12.66
CA ASP A 263 5.00 -18.35 -11.62
C ASP A 263 4.01 -18.50 -10.44
N PRO A 264 3.17 -19.55 -10.47
CA PRO A 264 2.18 -19.80 -9.43
C PRO A 264 2.76 -19.99 -8.02
N SER A 265 4.04 -20.35 -7.88
CA SER A 265 4.69 -20.51 -6.57
C SER A 265 4.71 -19.19 -5.79
N GLN A 266 4.72 -18.06 -6.49
CA GLN A 266 4.71 -16.72 -5.91
C GLN A 266 3.36 -16.31 -5.29
N ARG A 267 2.30 -17.10 -5.49
CA ARG A 267 0.95 -16.77 -4.98
C ARG A 267 0.91 -16.52 -3.47
N VAL A 268 1.79 -17.18 -2.71
CA VAL A 268 1.89 -17.02 -1.25
C VAL A 268 2.22 -15.58 -0.83
N PHE A 269 2.87 -14.78 -1.70
CA PHE A 269 3.22 -13.39 -1.43
C PHE A 269 2.21 -12.37 -2.00
N LEU A 270 1.32 -12.81 -2.89
CA LEU A 270 0.45 -11.94 -3.67
C LEU A 270 -0.40 -11.04 -2.78
N GLN A 271 -0.98 -11.59 -1.71
CA GLN A 271 -1.83 -10.82 -0.81
C GLN A 271 -1.06 -9.69 -0.14
N GLY A 272 0.16 -9.94 0.34
CA GLY A 272 1.01 -8.92 0.96
C GLY A 272 1.38 -7.80 -0.01
N TRP A 273 1.72 -8.17 -1.25
CA TRP A 273 2.01 -7.19 -2.31
C TRP A 273 0.80 -6.31 -2.65
N LEU A 274 -0.37 -6.94 -2.84
CA LEU A 274 -1.61 -6.22 -3.15
C LEU A 274 -2.05 -5.34 -1.99
N ASN A 275 -1.84 -5.75 -0.74
CA ASN A 275 -2.14 -4.90 0.42
C ASN A 275 -1.34 -3.60 0.39
N ARG A 276 -0.02 -3.68 0.09
CA ARG A 276 0.85 -2.50 -0.06
C ARG A 276 0.44 -1.61 -1.22
N ASP A 277 0.21 -2.20 -2.39
CA ASP A 277 -0.12 -1.45 -3.61
C ASP A 277 -1.47 -0.75 -3.48
N ASN A 278 -2.47 -1.40 -2.87
CA ASN A 278 -3.78 -0.80 -2.60
C ASN A 278 -3.71 0.29 -1.52
N ASP A 279 -2.92 0.10 -0.45
CA ASP A 279 -2.72 1.14 0.55
C ASP A 279 -2.05 2.38 -0.04
N LEU A 280 -1.06 2.19 -0.91
CA LEU A 280 -0.41 3.28 -1.63
C LEU A 280 -1.41 4.03 -2.51
N LEU A 281 -2.27 3.32 -3.25
CA LEU A 281 -3.32 3.92 -4.07
C LEU A 281 -4.31 4.73 -3.22
N ARG A 282 -4.74 4.20 -2.07
CA ARG A 282 -5.61 4.95 -1.14
C ARG A 282 -4.90 6.19 -0.60
N TYR A 283 -3.65 6.03 -0.16
CA TYR A 283 -2.85 7.10 0.42
C TYR A 283 -2.74 8.31 -0.51
N ILE A 284 -2.43 8.09 -1.80
CA ILE A 284 -2.31 9.17 -2.78
C ILE A 284 -3.66 9.70 -3.27
N SER A 285 -4.72 8.90 -3.26
CA SER A 285 -6.04 9.33 -3.70
C SER A 285 -6.67 10.35 -2.75
N ASN A 286 -6.28 10.31 -1.47
CA ASN A 286 -6.70 11.30 -0.47
C ASN A 286 -5.91 12.63 -0.54
N MET A 287 -4.98 12.78 -1.48
CA MET A 287 -4.17 14.00 -1.66
C MET A 287 -4.71 14.96 -2.72
N THR A 288 -5.75 14.55 -3.44
CA THR A 288 -6.35 15.28 -4.57
C THR A 288 -7.80 15.57 -4.32
#